data_AF-A0AAU9KLY0-F1
#
_entry.id   AF-A0AAU9KLY0-F1
#
_cell.length_a   1.000
_cell.length_b   1.000
_cell.length_c   1.000
_cell.angle_alpha   90.00
_cell.angle_beta   90.00
_cell.angle_gamma   90.00
#
_symmetry.space_group_name_H-M   'P 1'
#
loop_
_entity.id
_entity.type
_entity.pdbx_description
1 polymer ?
#
loop_
_entity_poly.entity_id
_entity_poly.type
_entity_poly.pdbx_seq_one_letter_code
_entity_poly.pdbx_strand_id
1 'polypeptide(L)'
;MKKASSKDRIQHWLDFIDPSQTDLASTQCSQQMPREILLQAKGKEYEVKKHMARVEKEKEDKLLTPFHPLTNASFTTSNELVENRLLKAGQIYSQKLQEKRKEKSENERKEEEKLKIKPRPASAGRSRERLYGMHNLYKQKQIQRQIEEAERVRSELKDPELCKRSLEIAEKKDRPNRVEDRLIEQANKSVEMLNTKRLISEMARKWASKPTISPMARKIKRSGNVSERLSKYSFIYEDNLNKLKMKYEDSIPHPKSPSKIEKREVPLMDRPKSPIKEPEIDFPFKPQLCKRSLEMAKSLGKSTERLLRASPSPTNFTDDKECSFSPLVNKNSEKLDRRQKTNENGDKTERWEALYNLRNLNSERRRELIDERLEEEGRDCAFHPLVMTPQKKEFNPEKLLERLNGWESIRKEKIQRTREDEIEGSMKKCTFRPEICDSPYSSKEINFPTDKGVQKYIEKQLSARKRSLESTPRTPEKKPKSAYKELSANDFLLALQKLHVDLCESQL
;
A
#
# COMPACT_ATOMS: atom_id res chain seq x y z
N MET A 1 60.60 -30.16 22.71
CA MET A 1 59.35 -30.90 22.43
C MET A 1 59.57 -31.77 21.20
N LYS A 2 59.63 -33.10 21.38
CA LYS A 2 59.87 -34.05 20.28
C LYS A 2 58.58 -34.21 19.48
N LYS A 3 58.62 -33.98 18.16
CA LYS A 3 57.47 -34.14 17.27
C LYS A 3 57.17 -35.64 17.15
N ALA A 4 55.97 -36.05 17.57
CA ALA A 4 55.50 -37.42 17.39
C ALA A 4 55.54 -37.80 15.89
N SER A 5 55.99 -39.02 15.61
CA SER A 5 56.08 -39.57 14.26
C SER A 5 54.69 -39.66 13.64
N SER A 6 54.56 -39.56 12.30
CA SER A 6 53.25 -39.67 11.65
C SER A 6 52.60 -41.04 11.92
N LYS A 7 53.42 -42.08 12.17
CA LYS A 7 52.94 -43.39 12.63
C LYS A 7 52.24 -43.32 13.97
N ASP A 8 52.77 -42.58 14.94
CA ASP A 8 52.17 -42.47 16.29
C ASP A 8 50.83 -41.74 16.24
N ARG A 9 50.65 -40.79 15.31
CA ARG A 9 49.35 -40.13 15.09
C ARG A 9 48.32 -41.03 14.45
N ILE A 10 48.74 -41.89 13.52
CA ILE A 10 47.85 -42.84 12.86
C ILE A 10 47.45 -43.94 13.85
N GLN A 11 48.39 -44.41 14.68
CA GLN A 11 48.10 -45.37 15.74
C GLN A 11 47.12 -44.80 16.77
N HIS A 12 47.33 -43.56 17.23
CA HIS A 12 46.39 -42.87 18.11
C HIS A 12 44.98 -42.73 17.50
N TRP A 13 44.86 -42.62 16.17
CA TRP A 13 43.55 -42.57 15.52
C TRP A 13 42.87 -43.93 15.44
N LEU A 14 43.65 -45.00 15.27
CA LEU A 14 43.13 -46.37 15.26
C LEU A 14 42.72 -46.83 16.67
N ASP A 15 43.48 -46.44 17.69
CA ASP A 15 43.19 -46.75 19.09
C ASP A 15 41.97 -45.98 19.64
N PHE A 16 41.55 -44.90 18.98
CA PHE A 16 40.36 -44.12 19.33
C PHE A 16 39.05 -44.71 18.76
N ILE A 17 39.16 -45.64 17.80
CA ILE A 17 38.01 -46.38 17.27
C ILE A 17 37.86 -47.63 18.14
N ASP A 18 37.24 -47.45 19.30
CA ASP A 18 36.96 -48.53 20.25
C ASP A 18 35.91 -49.48 19.65
N PRO A 19 36.26 -50.73 19.28
CA PRO A 19 35.33 -51.67 18.66
C PRO A 19 34.23 -52.13 19.64
N SER A 20 34.40 -51.87 20.93
CA SER A 20 33.56 -52.40 22.00
C SER A 20 32.27 -51.61 22.26
N GLN A 21 32.07 -50.44 21.64
CA GLN A 21 30.84 -49.65 21.75
C GLN A 21 29.89 -49.75 20.54
N THR A 22 29.99 -50.83 19.76
CA THR A 22 28.91 -51.15 18.81
C THR A 22 27.78 -51.86 19.54
N ASP A 23 26.77 -51.07 19.89
CA ASP A 23 25.50 -51.48 20.47
C ASP A 23 24.94 -52.74 19.78
N LEU A 24 24.78 -53.79 20.58
CA LEU A 24 24.08 -55.05 20.29
C LEU A 24 22.56 -54.86 20.17
N ALA A 25 22.10 -53.91 19.36
CA ALA A 25 20.70 -53.76 19.03
C ALA A 25 20.41 -54.26 17.61
N SER A 26 19.95 -55.51 17.54
CA SER A 26 19.07 -56.04 16.48
C SER A 26 19.67 -56.14 15.08
N THR A 27 20.60 -57.08 14.91
CA THR A 27 20.99 -57.66 13.63
C THR A 27 19.90 -58.58 13.07
N GLN A 28 18.79 -58.02 12.57
CA GLN A 28 18.05 -58.68 11.49
C GLN A 28 17.67 -57.64 10.43
N CYS A 29 18.41 -57.72 9.31
CA CYS A 29 18.10 -57.12 8.01
C CYS A 29 18.25 -55.58 7.89
N SER A 30 19.43 -55.03 8.18
CA SER A 30 19.77 -53.65 7.78
C SER A 30 20.44 -53.64 6.40
N GLN A 31 19.65 -53.58 5.32
CA GLN A 31 20.12 -52.90 4.12
C GLN A 31 20.54 -51.49 4.56
N GLN A 32 21.80 -51.11 4.35
CA GLN A 32 22.23 -49.74 4.55
C GLN A 32 21.40 -48.87 3.61
N MET A 33 20.34 -48.27 4.17
CA MET A 33 19.51 -47.31 3.45
C MET A 33 20.44 -46.22 2.92
N PRO A 34 20.43 -45.95 1.60
CA PRO A 34 21.25 -44.90 1.01
C PRO A 34 21.17 -43.63 1.85
N ARG A 35 22.31 -42.98 2.08
CA ARG A 35 22.44 -41.78 2.91
C ARG A 35 21.38 -40.72 2.59
N GLU A 36 20.99 -40.63 1.32
CA GLU A 36 19.94 -39.75 0.83
C GLU A 36 18.57 -40.07 1.43
N ILE A 37 18.18 -41.35 1.52
CA ILE A 37 16.92 -41.77 2.14
C ILE A 37 16.92 -41.45 3.64
N LEU A 38 18.05 -41.64 4.32
CA LEU A 38 18.20 -41.25 5.73
C LEU A 38 18.05 -39.74 5.92
N LEU A 39 18.64 -38.93 5.04
CA LEU A 39 18.52 -37.47 5.08
C LEU A 39 17.11 -36.99 4.75
N GLN A 40 16.44 -37.62 3.78
CA GLN A 40 15.04 -37.34 3.47
C GLN A 40 14.11 -37.69 4.65
N ALA A 41 14.35 -38.82 5.32
CA ALA A 41 13.61 -39.20 6.52
C ALA A 41 13.80 -38.18 7.65
N LYS A 42 15.05 -37.76 7.92
CA LYS A 42 15.33 -36.71 8.91
C LYS A 42 14.76 -35.34 8.54
N GLY A 43 14.73 -35.01 7.24
CA GLY A 43 14.08 -33.80 6.74
C GLY A 43 12.59 -33.78 7.05
N LYS A 44 11.89 -34.88 6.73
CA LYS A 44 10.46 -35.07 7.06
C LYS A 44 10.22 -35.00 8.57
N GLU A 45 11.07 -35.64 9.37
CA GLU A 45 10.98 -35.60 10.83
C GLU A 45 11.12 -34.16 11.37
N TYR A 46 12.06 -33.38 10.82
CA TYR A 46 12.23 -31.97 11.18
C TYR A 46 11.01 -31.12 10.80
N GLU A 47 10.43 -31.33 9.62
CA GLU A 47 9.21 -30.62 9.20
C GLU A 47 8.02 -30.94 10.11
N VAL A 48 7.82 -32.21 10.44
CA VAL A 48 6.79 -32.66 11.40
C VAL A 48 7.02 -32.00 12.75
N LYS A 49 8.26 -32.01 13.27
CA LYS A 49 8.61 -31.36 14.54
C LYS A 49 8.35 -29.86 14.51
N LYS A 50 8.69 -29.19 13.41
CA LYS A 50 8.44 -27.74 13.20
C LYS A 50 6.95 -27.44 13.13
N HIS A 51 6.15 -28.29 12.50
CA HIS A 51 4.70 -28.16 12.44
C HIS A 51 4.07 -28.37 13.82
N MET A 52 4.46 -29.43 14.55
CA MET A 52 4.00 -29.70 15.91
C MET A 52 4.30 -28.52 16.85
N ALA A 53 5.51 -27.96 16.79
CA ALA A 53 5.87 -26.77 17.58
C ALA A 53 5.01 -25.54 17.24
N ARG A 54 4.60 -25.35 15.98
CA ARG A 54 3.66 -24.26 15.62
C ARG A 54 2.26 -24.53 16.17
N VAL A 55 1.77 -25.75 16.08
CA VAL A 55 0.46 -26.15 16.60
C VAL A 55 0.41 -26.01 18.12
N GLU A 56 1.46 -26.42 18.83
CA GLU A 56 1.59 -26.22 20.28
C GLU A 56 1.60 -24.74 20.63
N LYS A 57 2.37 -23.92 19.92
CA LYS A 57 2.36 -22.47 20.11
C LYS A 57 0.99 -21.85 19.85
N GLU A 58 0.28 -22.28 18.81
CA GLU A 58 -1.07 -21.79 18.51
C GLU A 58 -2.08 -22.24 19.58
N LYS A 59 -1.94 -23.45 20.14
CA LYS A 59 -2.72 -23.91 21.30
C LYS A 59 -2.42 -23.07 22.54
N GLU A 60 -1.14 -22.78 22.83
CA GLU A 60 -0.75 -21.88 23.92
C GLU A 60 -1.34 -20.47 23.72
N ASP A 61 -1.21 -19.91 22.52
CA ASP A 61 -1.72 -18.58 22.19
C ASP A 61 -3.26 -18.54 22.31
N LYS A 62 -3.96 -19.60 21.89
CA LYS A 62 -5.40 -19.77 22.10
C LYS A 62 -5.76 -19.84 23.58
N LEU A 63 -5.02 -20.58 24.39
CA LEU A 63 -5.21 -20.62 25.85
C LEU A 63 -4.89 -19.27 26.52
N LEU A 64 -4.04 -18.46 25.90
CA LEU A 64 -3.71 -17.10 26.33
C LEU A 64 -4.75 -16.06 25.90
N THR A 65 -5.71 -16.41 25.05
CA THR A 65 -6.77 -15.47 24.67
C THR A 65 -7.80 -15.31 25.79
N PRO A 66 -8.18 -14.06 26.13
CA PRO A 66 -9.12 -13.78 27.21
C PRO A 66 -10.56 -14.30 26.98
N PHE A 67 -10.84 -14.84 25.78
CA PHE A 67 -12.15 -15.38 25.40
C PHE A 67 -12.16 -16.91 25.22
N HIS A 68 -11.12 -17.62 25.66
CA HIS A 68 -11.04 -19.07 25.48
C HIS A 68 -12.08 -19.80 26.37
N PRO A 69 -12.92 -20.70 25.83
CA PRO A 69 -14.03 -21.31 26.59
C PRO A 69 -13.61 -22.11 27.84
N LEU A 70 -12.35 -22.57 27.91
CA LEU A 70 -11.81 -23.21 29.12
C LEU A 70 -11.64 -22.26 30.32
N THR A 71 -11.46 -20.94 30.10
CA THR A 71 -11.52 -19.97 31.21
C THR A 71 -12.94 -19.72 31.70
N ASN A 72 -13.97 -20.16 30.95
CA ASN A 72 -15.37 -20.09 31.37
C ASN A 72 -15.87 -21.40 32.00
N ALA A 73 -15.19 -22.53 31.73
CA ALA A 73 -15.61 -23.86 32.20
C ALA A 73 -15.35 -24.10 33.71
N SER A 74 -14.38 -23.40 34.33
CA SER A 74 -14.06 -23.57 35.76
C SER A 74 -14.91 -22.71 36.71
N PHE A 75 -15.83 -21.90 36.19
CA PHE A 75 -16.65 -20.97 36.99
C PHE A 75 -18.13 -21.34 36.89
N THR A 76 -18.48 -22.54 37.38
CA THR A 76 -19.85 -23.06 37.43
C THR A 76 -20.65 -22.55 38.64
N THR A 77 -20.07 -21.78 39.56
CA THR A 77 -20.82 -21.14 40.66
C THR A 77 -21.39 -19.79 40.20
N SER A 78 -22.70 -19.77 40.02
CA SER A 78 -23.50 -18.85 39.20
C SER A 78 -23.68 -17.40 39.70
N ASN A 79 -22.89 -16.90 40.65
CA ASN A 79 -23.10 -15.55 41.21
C ASN A 79 -21.88 -14.61 41.16
N GLU A 80 -20.75 -15.03 40.58
CA GLU A 80 -19.58 -14.14 40.52
C GLU A 80 -19.72 -13.13 39.38
N LEU A 81 -19.70 -11.83 39.71
CA LEU A 81 -19.76 -10.73 38.73
C LEU A 81 -18.67 -10.92 37.65
N VAL A 82 -19.01 -10.64 36.40
CA VAL A 82 -18.11 -10.80 35.24
C VAL A 82 -16.80 -10.04 35.44
N GLU A 83 -16.85 -8.89 36.13
CA GLU A 83 -15.67 -8.09 36.48
C GLU A 83 -14.67 -8.85 37.35
N ASN A 84 -15.13 -9.57 38.38
CA ASN A 84 -14.25 -10.35 39.25
C ASN A 84 -13.60 -11.52 38.49
N ARG A 85 -14.31 -12.11 37.52
CA ARG A 85 -13.75 -13.17 36.65
C ARG A 85 -12.66 -12.62 35.74
N LEU A 86 -12.89 -11.44 35.16
CA LEU A 86 -11.88 -10.76 34.33
C LEU A 86 -10.65 -10.34 35.14
N LEU A 87 -10.84 -9.88 36.38
CA LEU A 87 -9.74 -9.55 37.29
C LEU A 87 -8.89 -10.79 37.64
N LYS A 88 -9.53 -11.91 38.00
CA LYS A 88 -8.82 -13.18 38.25
C LYS A 88 -8.07 -13.67 37.00
N ALA A 89 -8.69 -13.61 35.83
CA ALA A 89 -8.03 -13.97 34.58
C ALA A 89 -6.83 -13.06 34.30
N GLY A 90 -6.96 -11.75 34.53
CA GLY A 90 -5.87 -10.78 34.42
C GLY A 90 -4.69 -11.11 35.34
N GLN A 91 -4.95 -11.49 36.60
CA GLN A 91 -3.92 -11.91 37.55
C GLN A 91 -3.18 -13.18 37.08
N ILE A 92 -3.92 -14.20 36.61
CA ILE A 92 -3.33 -15.43 36.09
C ILE A 92 -2.44 -15.15 34.88
N TYR A 93 -2.89 -14.30 33.94
CA TYR A 93 -2.06 -13.93 32.78
C TYR A 93 -0.84 -13.12 33.15
N SER A 94 -0.96 -12.21 34.11
CA SER A 94 0.18 -11.44 34.64
C SER A 94 1.24 -12.35 35.24
N GLN A 95 0.86 -13.34 36.04
CA GLN A 95 1.77 -14.34 36.62
C GLN A 95 2.47 -15.16 35.54
N LYS A 96 1.73 -15.72 34.56
CA LYS A 96 2.32 -16.48 33.44
C LYS A 96 3.30 -15.64 32.62
N LEU A 97 3.02 -14.35 32.44
CA LEU A 97 3.92 -13.45 31.72
C LEU A 97 5.22 -13.21 32.49
N GLN A 98 5.15 -13.08 33.82
CA GLN A 98 6.34 -12.97 34.67
C GLN A 98 7.18 -14.25 34.65
N GLU A 99 6.55 -15.43 34.67
CA GLU A 99 7.24 -16.72 34.52
C GLU A 99 7.97 -16.82 33.18
N LYS A 100 7.31 -16.49 32.05
CA LYS A 100 7.96 -16.48 30.72
C LYS A 100 9.15 -15.49 30.66
N ARG A 101 9.08 -14.36 31.36
CA ARG A 101 10.21 -13.41 31.46
C ARG A 101 11.39 -13.99 32.25
N LYS A 102 11.13 -14.71 33.35
CA LYS A 102 12.16 -15.39 34.15
C LYS A 102 12.83 -16.53 33.37
N GLU A 103 12.03 -17.35 32.68
CA GLU A 103 12.55 -18.44 31.85
C GLU A 103 13.45 -17.90 30.71
N LYS A 104 13.02 -16.81 30.06
CA LYS A 104 13.81 -16.18 29.00
C LYS A 104 15.15 -15.65 29.52
N SER A 105 15.17 -14.99 30.67
CA SER A 105 16.42 -14.46 31.24
C SER A 105 17.36 -15.58 31.71
N GLU A 106 16.82 -16.70 32.20
CA GLU A 106 17.62 -17.89 32.53
C GLU A 106 18.24 -18.54 31.29
N ASN A 107 17.48 -18.61 30.19
CA ASN A 107 18.00 -19.12 28.90
C ASN A 107 19.09 -18.23 28.32
N GLU A 108 18.90 -16.90 28.36
CA GLU A 108 19.92 -15.93 27.94
C GLU A 108 21.21 -16.07 28.79
N ARG A 109 21.09 -16.26 30.11
CA ARG A 109 22.26 -16.54 30.98
C ARG A 109 22.97 -17.84 30.61
N LYS A 110 22.22 -18.92 30.34
CA LYS A 110 22.81 -20.21 29.90
C LYS A 110 23.52 -20.08 28.55
N GLU A 111 23.03 -19.24 27.63
CA GLU A 111 23.72 -18.97 26.37
C GLU A 111 25.01 -18.15 26.58
N GLU A 112 24.97 -17.12 27.42
CA GLU A 112 26.16 -16.33 27.75
C GLU A 112 27.25 -17.18 28.41
N GLU A 113 26.88 -18.11 29.27
CA GLU A 113 27.80 -19.05 29.91
C GLU A 113 28.46 -19.99 28.90
N LYS A 114 27.69 -20.50 27.92
CA LYS A 114 28.23 -21.30 26.80
C LYS A 114 29.21 -20.50 25.93
N LEU A 115 29.00 -19.20 25.76
CA LEU A 115 29.85 -18.34 24.95
C LEU A 115 31.17 -17.98 25.64
N LYS A 116 31.23 -17.99 26.98
CA LYS A 116 32.44 -17.65 27.75
C LYS A 116 33.52 -18.74 27.78
N ILE A 117 33.23 -19.96 27.31
CA ILE A 117 34.14 -21.13 27.48
C ILE A 117 35.04 -21.40 26.26
N LYS A 118 35.03 -20.62 25.17
CA LYS A 118 35.94 -20.87 24.03
C LYS A 118 37.16 -19.95 24.04
N PRO A 119 38.32 -20.38 24.58
CA PRO A 119 39.57 -19.68 24.34
C PRO A 119 39.87 -19.70 22.84
N ARG A 120 40.13 -18.52 22.28
CA ARG A 120 40.54 -18.34 20.88
C ARG A 120 42.01 -18.78 20.75
N PRO A 121 42.35 -19.88 20.07
CA PRO A 121 43.74 -20.13 19.73
C PRO A 121 44.16 -19.12 18.66
N ALA A 122 45.16 -18.31 18.97
CA ALA A 122 45.90 -17.55 17.99
C ALA A 122 46.86 -18.52 17.26
N SER A 123 46.55 -18.91 16.04
CA SER A 123 47.51 -19.61 15.18
C SER A 123 47.38 -19.19 13.72
N ALA A 124 48.53 -19.04 13.08
CA ALA A 124 48.73 -18.59 11.70
C ALA A 124 48.37 -19.65 10.63
N GLY A 125 47.40 -20.53 10.91
CA GLY A 125 46.91 -21.57 9.98
C GLY A 125 45.64 -21.22 9.20
N ARG A 126 45.14 -19.99 9.31
CA ARG A 126 43.77 -19.59 8.89
C ARG A 126 43.49 -19.60 7.38
N SER A 127 44.49 -19.67 6.50
CA SER A 127 44.25 -19.65 5.05
C SER A 127 43.60 -20.95 4.55
N ARG A 128 44.04 -22.11 5.06
CA ARG A 128 43.54 -23.42 4.62
C ARG A 128 42.13 -23.68 5.13
N GLU A 129 41.84 -23.42 6.41
CA GLU A 129 40.50 -23.56 6.97
C GLU A 129 39.50 -22.59 6.34
N ARG A 130 39.92 -21.37 5.98
CA ARG A 130 39.08 -20.41 5.27
C ARG A 130 38.74 -20.88 3.86
N LEU A 131 39.68 -21.50 3.14
CA LEU A 131 39.42 -22.09 1.83
C LEU A 131 38.49 -23.31 1.91
N TYR A 132 38.67 -24.19 2.90
CA TYR A 132 37.73 -25.29 3.15
C TYR A 132 36.34 -24.77 3.55
N GLY A 133 36.26 -23.72 4.38
CA GLY A 133 35.01 -23.06 4.73
C GLY A 133 34.30 -22.46 3.51
N MET A 134 35.03 -21.78 2.63
CA MET A 134 34.51 -21.23 1.37
C MET A 134 34.03 -22.33 0.41
N HIS A 135 34.77 -23.43 0.29
CA HIS A 135 34.38 -24.57 -0.54
C HIS A 135 33.13 -25.27 0.02
N ASN A 136 33.01 -25.42 1.35
CA ASN A 136 31.82 -25.97 1.99
C ASN A 136 30.60 -25.07 1.81
N LEU A 137 30.77 -23.74 1.89
CA LEU A 137 29.73 -22.76 1.56
C LEU A 137 29.28 -22.86 0.09
N TYR A 138 30.22 -23.04 -0.84
CA TYR A 138 29.91 -23.23 -2.25
C TYR A 138 29.11 -24.51 -2.48
N LYS A 139 29.54 -25.63 -1.87
CA LYS A 139 28.80 -26.90 -1.91
C LYS A 139 27.39 -26.78 -1.31
N GLN A 140 27.24 -26.11 -0.17
CA GLN A 140 25.93 -25.86 0.42
C GLN A 140 25.03 -25.03 -0.52
N LYS A 141 25.57 -23.98 -1.15
CA LYS A 141 24.81 -23.18 -2.14
C LYS A 141 24.41 -23.98 -3.37
N GLN A 142 25.23 -24.93 -3.82
CA GLN A 142 24.86 -25.81 -4.93
C GLN A 142 23.73 -26.77 -4.55
N ILE A 143 23.82 -27.38 -3.37
CA ILE A 143 22.76 -28.26 -2.86
C ILE A 143 21.45 -27.48 -2.69
N GLN A 144 21.52 -26.25 -2.18
CA GLN A 144 20.34 -25.40 -2.01
C GLN A 144 19.69 -25.05 -3.35
N ARG A 145 20.48 -24.74 -4.39
CA ARG A 145 19.96 -24.54 -5.75
C ARG A 145 19.29 -25.79 -6.32
N GLN A 146 19.85 -26.97 -6.08
CA GLN A 146 19.25 -28.23 -6.52
C GLN A 146 17.92 -28.50 -5.81
N ILE A 147 17.82 -28.18 -4.51
CA ILE A 147 16.57 -28.28 -3.75
C ILE A 147 15.52 -27.32 -4.30
N GLU A 148 15.89 -26.05 -4.52
CA GLU A 148 14.98 -25.04 -5.07
C GLU A 148 14.48 -25.42 -6.47
N GLU A 149 15.35 -25.97 -7.32
CA GLU A 149 14.98 -26.45 -8.66
C GLU A 149 14.05 -27.66 -8.61
N ALA A 150 14.33 -28.62 -7.71
CA ALA A 150 13.46 -29.77 -7.49
C ALA A 150 12.09 -29.36 -6.91
N GLU A 151 12.05 -28.39 -6.01
CA GLU A 151 10.79 -27.82 -5.49
C GLU A 151 10.02 -27.10 -6.59
N ARG A 152 10.71 -26.37 -7.48
CA ARG A 152 10.08 -25.70 -8.62
C ARG A 152 9.43 -26.72 -9.54
N VAL A 153 10.16 -27.75 -9.96
CA VAL A 153 9.63 -28.85 -10.79
C VAL A 153 8.45 -29.55 -10.10
N ARG A 154 8.55 -29.79 -8.78
CA ARG A 154 7.47 -30.40 -8.01
C ARG A 154 6.23 -29.50 -7.90
N SER A 155 6.41 -28.18 -7.87
CA SER A 155 5.32 -27.22 -7.87
C SER A 155 4.65 -27.09 -9.24
N GLU A 156 5.42 -27.24 -10.32
CA GLU A 156 4.91 -27.28 -11.70
C GLU A 156 4.12 -28.58 -11.98
N LEU A 157 4.51 -29.69 -11.33
CA LEU A 157 3.84 -31.00 -11.46
C LEU A 157 2.68 -31.22 -10.47
N LYS A 158 2.44 -30.28 -9.55
CA LYS A 158 1.32 -30.41 -8.61
C LYS A 158 0.03 -30.06 -9.33
N ASP A 159 -0.93 -30.98 -9.33
CA ASP A 159 -2.28 -30.68 -9.77
C ASP A 159 -2.80 -29.47 -8.98
N PRO A 160 -3.45 -28.50 -9.66
CA PRO A 160 -3.94 -27.31 -8.99
C PRO A 160 -4.93 -27.71 -7.89
N GLU A 161 -4.51 -27.54 -6.63
CA GLU A 161 -5.38 -27.76 -5.48
C GLU A 161 -6.52 -26.74 -5.54
N LEU A 162 -7.73 -27.21 -5.89
CA LEU A 162 -8.92 -26.39 -5.86
C LEU A 162 -9.15 -25.91 -4.44
N CYS A 163 -9.21 -24.59 -4.26
CA CYS A 163 -9.44 -24.02 -2.94
C CYS A 163 -10.80 -24.50 -2.38
N LYS A 164 -10.92 -24.60 -1.05
CA LYS A 164 -12.16 -25.07 -0.38
C LYS A 164 -13.41 -24.37 -0.88
N ARG A 165 -13.30 -23.06 -1.18
CA ARG A 165 -14.40 -22.27 -1.74
C ARG A 165 -14.79 -22.70 -3.16
N SER A 166 -13.83 -23.12 -3.98
CA SER A 166 -14.08 -23.67 -5.32
C SER A 166 -14.74 -25.04 -5.25
N LEU A 167 -14.35 -25.88 -4.28
CA LEU A 167 -15.01 -27.16 -4.00
C LEU A 167 -16.45 -26.95 -3.51
N GLU A 168 -16.67 -26.04 -2.56
CA GLU A 168 -18.03 -25.63 -2.12
C GLU A 168 -18.87 -25.07 -3.27
N ILE A 169 -18.24 -24.38 -4.23
CA ILE A 169 -18.90 -23.88 -5.45
C ILE A 169 -19.24 -25.05 -6.38
N ALA A 170 -18.40 -26.06 -6.51
CA ALA A 170 -18.66 -27.25 -7.33
C ALA A 170 -19.75 -28.15 -6.72
N GLU A 171 -19.81 -28.25 -5.39
CA GLU A 171 -20.73 -29.12 -4.66
C GLU A 171 -22.16 -28.57 -4.51
N LYS A 172 -22.38 -27.27 -4.77
CA LYS A 172 -23.74 -26.69 -4.79
C LYS A 172 -24.55 -27.21 -5.99
N LYS A 173 -25.27 -28.31 -5.77
CA LYS A 173 -26.10 -29.04 -6.76
C LYS A 173 -27.29 -28.23 -7.29
N ASP A 174 -27.85 -27.32 -6.49
CA ASP A 174 -29.02 -26.53 -6.87
C ASP A 174 -28.62 -25.09 -7.21
N ARG A 175 -28.22 -24.87 -8.46
CA ARG A 175 -28.01 -23.53 -9.00
C ARG A 175 -29.05 -23.28 -10.07
N PRO A 176 -29.87 -22.21 -9.94
CA PRO A 176 -31.01 -22.01 -10.83
C PRO A 176 -30.63 -21.73 -12.29
N ASN A 177 -29.38 -21.33 -12.56
CA ASN A 177 -28.90 -20.98 -13.90
C ASN A 177 -27.60 -21.71 -14.25
N ARG A 178 -27.40 -22.02 -15.54
CA ARG A 178 -26.13 -22.60 -16.03
C ARG A 178 -24.98 -21.65 -15.72
N VAL A 179 -23.78 -22.20 -15.54
CA VAL A 179 -22.57 -21.40 -15.29
C VAL A 179 -22.32 -20.43 -16.45
N GLU A 180 -22.57 -20.87 -17.67
CA GLU A 180 -22.48 -20.08 -18.91
C GLU A 180 -23.35 -18.83 -18.84
N ASP A 181 -24.62 -18.96 -18.47
CA ASP A 181 -25.56 -17.84 -18.37
C ASP A 181 -25.09 -16.80 -17.36
N ARG A 182 -24.56 -17.24 -16.20
CA ARG A 182 -24.04 -16.32 -15.17
C ARG A 182 -22.77 -15.61 -15.61
N LEU A 183 -21.89 -16.28 -16.37
CA LEU A 183 -20.70 -15.65 -16.93
C LEU A 183 -21.08 -14.63 -18.00
N ILE A 184 -22.07 -14.92 -18.85
CA ILE A 184 -22.61 -13.99 -19.84
C ILE A 184 -23.24 -12.79 -19.15
N GLU A 185 -24.05 -13.00 -18.12
CA GLU A 185 -24.69 -11.92 -17.36
C GLU A 185 -23.66 -11.03 -16.64
N GLN A 186 -22.63 -11.63 -16.05
CA GLN A 186 -21.53 -10.89 -15.43
C GLN A 186 -20.69 -10.12 -16.45
N ALA A 187 -20.43 -10.70 -17.63
CA ALA A 187 -19.77 -10.02 -18.73
C ALA A 187 -20.59 -8.81 -19.20
N ASN A 188 -21.90 -8.98 -19.41
CA ASN A 188 -22.81 -7.90 -19.81
C ASN A 188 -22.86 -6.78 -18.75
N LYS A 189 -22.98 -7.13 -17.47
CA LYS A 189 -22.90 -6.17 -16.35
C LYS A 189 -21.59 -5.39 -16.34
N SER A 190 -20.47 -6.05 -16.65
CA SER A 190 -19.16 -5.40 -16.71
C SER A 190 -19.06 -4.40 -17.88
N VAL A 191 -19.61 -4.76 -19.04
CA VAL A 191 -19.67 -3.90 -20.23
C VAL A 191 -20.55 -2.68 -19.97
N GLU A 192 -21.72 -2.86 -19.37
CA GLU A 192 -22.61 -1.77 -18.97
C GLU A 192 -21.95 -0.82 -17.95
N MET A 193 -21.25 -1.36 -16.95
CA MET A 193 -20.49 -0.56 -15.99
C MET A 193 -19.38 0.26 -16.66
N LEU A 194 -18.68 -0.30 -17.65
CA LEU A 194 -17.65 0.43 -18.40
C LEU A 194 -18.27 1.54 -19.26
N ASN A 195 -19.40 1.27 -19.90
CA ASN A 195 -20.13 2.25 -20.71
C ASN A 195 -20.64 3.41 -19.85
N THR A 196 -21.21 3.14 -18.67
CA THR A 196 -21.65 4.18 -17.74
C THR A 196 -20.49 5.02 -17.23
N LYS A 197 -19.36 4.41 -16.85
CA LYS A 197 -18.13 5.13 -16.47
C LYS A 197 -17.62 6.03 -17.59
N ARG A 198 -17.61 5.55 -18.83
CA ARG A 198 -17.21 6.34 -20.00
C ARG A 198 -18.13 7.53 -20.21
N LEU A 199 -19.44 7.32 -20.14
CA LEU A 199 -20.44 8.39 -20.26
C LEU A 199 -20.28 9.45 -19.17
N ILE A 200 -20.11 9.04 -17.91
CA ILE A 200 -19.86 9.96 -16.78
C ILE A 200 -18.57 10.75 -17.00
N SER A 201 -17.50 10.10 -17.47
CA SER A 201 -16.24 10.79 -17.78
C SER A 201 -16.38 11.80 -18.91
N GLU A 202 -17.12 11.46 -19.98
CA GLU A 202 -17.41 12.40 -21.06
C GLU A 202 -18.27 13.58 -20.60
N MET A 203 -19.26 13.34 -19.74
CA MET A 203 -20.03 14.41 -19.11
C MET A 203 -19.14 15.29 -18.23
N ALA A 204 -18.29 14.70 -17.38
CA ALA A 204 -17.35 15.43 -16.55
C ALA A 204 -16.39 16.29 -17.39
N ARG A 205 -15.89 15.77 -18.51
CA ARG A 205 -15.06 16.55 -19.46
C ARG A 205 -15.83 17.72 -20.06
N LYS A 206 -17.08 17.51 -20.51
CA LYS A 206 -17.95 18.57 -21.04
C LYS A 206 -18.25 19.64 -20.00
N TRP A 207 -18.35 19.26 -18.73
CA TRP A 207 -18.59 20.19 -17.62
C TRP A 207 -17.31 20.94 -17.25
N ALA A 208 -16.17 20.27 -17.16
CA ALA A 208 -14.87 20.87 -16.92
C ALA A 208 -14.42 21.81 -18.06
N SER A 209 -14.80 21.52 -19.31
CA SER A 209 -14.52 22.40 -20.45
C SER A 209 -15.36 23.67 -20.47
N LYS A 210 -16.44 23.75 -19.67
CA LYS A 210 -17.18 25.01 -19.51
C LYS A 210 -16.39 25.86 -18.52
N PRO A 211 -15.80 27.00 -18.95
CA PRO A 211 -15.09 27.86 -18.02
C PRO A 211 -16.05 28.30 -16.91
N THR A 212 -15.64 28.12 -15.65
CA THR A 212 -16.36 28.61 -14.48
C THR A 212 -16.31 30.13 -14.48
N ILE A 213 -17.30 30.75 -15.11
CA ILE A 213 -17.49 32.20 -15.07
C ILE A 213 -17.90 32.56 -13.65
N SER A 214 -17.03 33.28 -12.93
CA SER A 214 -17.33 33.83 -11.60
C SER A 214 -18.69 34.58 -11.63
N PRO A 215 -19.53 34.47 -10.59
CA PRO A 215 -20.79 35.22 -10.52
C PRO A 215 -20.60 36.74 -10.71
N MET A 216 -19.42 37.26 -10.38
CA MET A 216 -19.03 38.65 -10.64
C MET A 216 -18.85 38.94 -12.14
N ALA A 217 -18.22 38.02 -12.89
CA ALA A 217 -18.05 38.11 -14.34
C ALA A 217 -19.36 37.89 -15.11
N ARG A 218 -20.36 37.20 -14.55
CA ARG A 218 -21.71 37.11 -15.12
C ARG A 218 -22.48 38.44 -15.09
N LYS A 219 -22.25 39.27 -14.08
CA LYS A 219 -22.97 40.55 -13.89
C LYS A 219 -22.46 41.67 -14.80
N ILE A 220 -21.32 41.48 -15.47
CA ILE A 220 -20.68 42.53 -16.26
C ILE A 220 -21.16 42.44 -17.71
N LYS A 221 -21.83 43.51 -18.15
CA LYS A 221 -22.28 43.66 -19.54
C LYS A 221 -21.05 43.61 -20.45
N ARG A 222 -21.06 42.71 -21.44
CA ARG A 222 -19.93 42.48 -22.36
C ARG A 222 -19.80 43.51 -23.48
N SER A 223 -20.57 44.58 -23.46
CA SER A 223 -20.49 45.68 -24.42
C SER A 223 -19.17 46.46 -24.24
N GLY A 224 -18.43 46.66 -25.34
CA GLY A 224 -17.18 47.44 -25.36
C GLY A 224 -15.93 46.63 -25.69
N ASN A 225 -14.83 47.34 -25.95
CA ASN A 225 -13.53 46.76 -26.31
C ASN A 225 -12.93 45.98 -25.12
N VAL A 226 -12.17 44.91 -25.40
CA VAL A 226 -11.55 44.03 -24.39
C VAL A 226 -10.68 44.83 -23.42
N SER A 227 -9.89 45.78 -23.95
CA SER A 227 -9.03 46.68 -23.17
C SER A 227 -9.83 47.48 -22.12
N GLU A 228 -10.87 48.19 -22.52
CA GLU A 228 -11.71 48.98 -21.61
C GLU A 228 -12.37 48.13 -20.53
N ARG A 229 -12.76 46.90 -20.87
CA ARG A 229 -13.35 45.98 -19.89
C ARG A 229 -12.31 45.57 -18.86
N LEU A 230 -11.07 45.23 -19.27
CA LEU A 230 -9.99 44.88 -18.34
C LEU A 230 -9.64 46.04 -17.40
N SER A 231 -9.62 47.28 -17.91
CA SER A 231 -9.42 48.48 -17.08
C SER A 231 -10.58 48.71 -16.10
N LYS A 232 -11.83 48.45 -16.50
CA LYS A 232 -12.97 48.48 -15.57
C LYS A 232 -12.86 47.39 -14.50
N TYR A 233 -12.37 46.20 -14.86
CA TYR A 233 -12.15 45.12 -13.90
C TYR A 233 -11.08 45.45 -12.87
N SER A 234 -9.94 46.03 -13.29
CA SER A 234 -8.89 46.43 -12.35
C SER A 234 -9.41 47.47 -11.36
N PHE A 235 -10.17 48.45 -11.84
CA PHE A 235 -10.76 49.49 -10.99
C PHE A 235 -11.75 48.92 -9.96
N ILE A 236 -12.68 48.05 -10.39
CA ILE A 236 -13.66 47.42 -9.48
C ILE A 236 -12.94 46.52 -8.46
N TYR A 237 -11.87 45.84 -8.87
CA TYR A 237 -11.08 45.01 -7.97
C TYR A 237 -10.38 45.85 -6.89
N GLU A 238 -9.71 46.93 -7.29
CA GLU A 238 -9.06 47.87 -6.37
C GLU A 238 -10.05 48.52 -5.40
N ASP A 239 -11.22 48.96 -5.89
CA ASP A 239 -12.28 49.54 -5.06
C ASP A 239 -12.80 48.53 -4.01
N ASN A 240 -13.03 47.28 -4.39
CA ASN A 240 -13.44 46.24 -3.43
C ASN A 240 -12.34 45.91 -2.43
N LEU A 241 -11.08 45.93 -2.85
CA LEU A 241 -9.93 45.69 -1.98
C LEU A 241 -9.78 46.83 -0.97
N ASN A 242 -10.02 48.08 -1.39
CA ASN A 242 -10.05 49.24 -0.50
C ASN A 242 -11.23 49.19 0.47
N LYS A 243 -12.43 48.79 0.02
CA LYS A 243 -13.59 48.58 0.91
C LYS A 243 -13.32 47.50 1.96
N LEU A 244 -12.61 46.43 1.59
CA LEU A 244 -12.19 45.40 2.54
C LEU A 244 -11.20 45.98 3.54
N LYS A 245 -10.17 46.70 3.09
CA LYS A 245 -9.21 47.36 3.99
C LYS A 245 -9.89 48.29 4.99
N MET A 246 -10.78 49.17 4.53
CA MET A 246 -11.54 50.08 5.40
C MET A 246 -12.38 49.32 6.44
N LYS A 247 -13.07 48.25 6.04
CA LYS A 247 -13.82 47.40 6.99
C LYS A 247 -12.95 46.76 8.06
N TYR A 248 -11.71 46.40 7.73
CA TYR A 248 -10.78 45.79 8.69
C TYR A 248 -10.07 46.85 9.54
N GLU A 249 -9.70 48.00 8.97
CA GLU A 249 -9.06 49.12 9.68
C GLU A 249 -9.99 49.76 10.73
N ASP A 250 -11.29 49.88 10.46
CA ASP A 250 -12.28 50.36 11.44
C ASP A 250 -12.56 49.38 12.59
N SER A 251 -12.06 48.15 12.50
CA SER A 251 -12.31 47.07 13.49
C SER A 251 -11.12 46.76 14.41
N ILE A 252 -10.02 47.50 14.31
CA ILE A 252 -8.85 47.32 15.19
C ILE A 252 -9.03 48.22 16.42
N PRO A 253 -9.37 47.68 17.61
CA PRO A 253 -9.41 48.49 18.83
C PRO A 253 -7.99 48.98 19.13
N HIS A 254 -7.81 50.30 19.21
CA HIS A 254 -6.53 50.91 19.51
C HIS A 254 -5.90 50.31 20.79
N PRO A 255 -4.63 49.87 20.75
CA PRO A 255 -3.94 49.40 21.94
C PRO A 255 -3.71 50.60 22.85
N LYS A 256 -4.38 50.62 24.01
CA LYS A 256 -4.11 51.61 25.06
C LYS A 256 -2.66 51.48 25.50
N SER A 257 -2.01 52.63 25.66
CA SER A 257 -0.59 52.82 25.98
C SER A 257 -0.12 52.04 27.23
N PRO A 258 1.15 51.63 27.28
CA PRO A 258 1.67 50.79 28.35
C PRO A 258 1.97 51.64 29.60
N SER A 259 1.06 51.66 30.57
CA SER A 259 1.36 52.13 31.92
C SER A 259 2.07 51.02 32.72
N LYS A 260 3.14 51.43 33.41
CA LYS A 260 4.11 50.67 34.19
C LYS A 260 3.59 49.41 34.91
N ILE A 261 4.31 48.32 34.62
CA ILE A 261 4.69 47.17 35.44
C ILE A 261 4.22 47.24 36.92
N GLU A 262 3.25 46.38 37.25
CA GLU A 262 3.26 45.60 38.49
C GLU A 262 2.85 44.17 38.17
N LYS A 263 3.68 43.21 38.59
CA LYS A 263 3.42 41.78 38.47
C LYS A 263 2.28 41.40 39.41
N ARG A 264 1.07 41.17 38.90
CA ARG A 264 0.02 40.47 39.63
C ARG A 264 -0.87 39.68 38.67
N GLU A 265 -1.18 38.48 39.13
CA GLU A 265 -1.87 37.36 38.52
C GLU A 265 -2.92 37.71 37.46
N VAL A 266 -2.82 37.04 36.31
CA VAL A 266 -3.78 37.09 35.20
C VAL A 266 -5.14 36.60 35.70
N PRO A 267 -6.19 37.45 35.77
CA PRO A 267 -7.55 36.98 35.91
C PRO A 267 -7.97 36.38 34.56
N LEU A 268 -8.39 35.12 34.58
CA LEU A 268 -9.14 34.49 33.49
C LEU A 268 -10.24 35.46 33.04
N MET A 269 -10.17 35.92 31.79
CA MET A 269 -11.20 36.75 31.18
C MET A 269 -12.55 36.02 31.26
N ASP A 270 -13.47 36.60 32.03
CA ASP A 270 -14.87 36.23 32.07
C ASP A 270 -15.46 36.30 30.67
N ARG A 271 -15.97 35.16 30.19
CA ARG A 271 -16.74 35.08 28.94
C ARG A 271 -17.98 35.97 29.07
N PRO A 272 -18.32 36.78 28.05
CA PRO A 272 -19.53 37.59 28.07
C PRO A 272 -20.77 36.67 28.19
N LYS A 273 -21.50 36.84 29.29
CA LYS A 273 -22.81 36.22 29.55
C LYS A 273 -23.89 36.94 28.72
N SER A 274 -23.88 36.80 27.40
CA SER A 274 -25.08 37.10 26.61
C SER A 274 -25.87 35.80 26.41
N PRO A 275 -27.19 35.77 26.70
CA PRO A 275 -28.02 34.63 26.38
C PRO A 275 -28.09 34.51 24.85
N ILE A 276 -27.36 33.55 24.31
CA ILE A 276 -27.45 33.14 22.90
C ILE A 276 -28.87 32.60 22.72
N LYS A 277 -29.76 33.41 22.13
CA LYS A 277 -31.00 32.90 21.55
C LYS A 277 -30.58 32.05 20.35
N GLU A 278 -30.65 30.73 20.50
CA GLU A 278 -30.43 29.80 19.40
C GLU A 278 -31.38 30.18 18.25
N PRO A 279 -30.88 30.50 17.05
CA PRO A 279 -31.75 30.74 15.92
C PRO A 279 -32.47 29.43 15.59
N GLU A 280 -33.80 29.43 15.66
CA GLU A 280 -34.65 28.35 15.15
C GLU A 280 -34.49 28.27 13.62
N ILE A 281 -33.43 27.60 13.18
CA ILE A 281 -33.24 27.26 11.78
C ILE A 281 -33.87 25.89 11.59
N ASP A 282 -35.12 25.87 11.11
CA ASP A 282 -35.81 24.66 10.71
C ASP A 282 -35.14 24.04 9.47
N PHE A 283 -34.14 23.20 9.71
CA PHE A 283 -33.58 22.36 8.66
C PHE A 283 -34.60 21.27 8.29
N PRO A 284 -34.92 21.09 6.99
CA PRO A 284 -35.90 20.09 6.53
C PRO A 284 -35.40 18.65 6.73
N PHE A 285 -34.13 18.46 7.10
CA PHE A 285 -33.52 17.18 7.35
C PHE A 285 -33.16 17.05 8.83
N LYS A 286 -34.02 16.40 9.61
CA LYS A 286 -33.75 15.96 10.99
C LYS A 286 -33.39 14.47 10.93
N PRO A 287 -32.09 14.10 10.87
CA PRO A 287 -31.72 12.69 10.82
C PRO A 287 -32.26 11.97 12.05
N GLN A 288 -33.11 10.96 11.84
CA GLN A 288 -33.63 10.13 12.93
C GLN A 288 -32.49 9.25 13.45
N LEU A 289 -32.02 9.54 14.66
CA LEU A 289 -31.07 8.66 15.36
C LEU A 289 -31.76 7.35 15.72
N CYS A 290 -31.09 6.22 15.50
CA CYS A 290 -31.60 4.93 15.94
C CYS A 290 -31.66 4.84 17.48
N LYS A 291 -32.52 3.97 18.03
CA LYS A 291 -32.75 3.83 19.49
C LYS A 291 -31.46 3.67 20.29
N ARG A 292 -30.50 2.90 19.78
CA ARG A 292 -29.19 2.67 20.40
C ARG A 292 -28.35 3.95 20.51
N SER A 293 -28.39 4.81 19.50
CA SER A 293 -27.71 6.11 19.53
C SER A 293 -28.37 7.09 20.49
N LEU A 294 -29.71 7.03 20.62
CA LEU A 294 -30.46 7.80 21.61
C LEU A 294 -30.13 7.36 23.05
N GLU A 295 -30.01 6.06 23.30
CA GLU A 295 -29.60 5.52 24.60
C GLU A 295 -28.17 5.92 24.97
N MET A 296 -27.22 5.82 24.02
CA MET A 296 -25.85 6.32 24.23
C MET A 296 -25.81 7.83 24.46
N ALA A 297 -26.60 8.61 23.73
CA ALA A 297 -26.67 10.07 23.93
C ALA A 297 -27.23 10.41 25.32
N LYS A 298 -28.24 9.67 25.80
CA LYS A 298 -28.79 9.82 27.15
C LYS A 298 -27.80 9.40 28.24
N SER A 299 -27.10 8.28 28.06
CA SER A 299 -26.14 7.77 29.06
C SER A 299 -24.94 8.69 29.26
N LEU A 300 -24.58 9.45 28.22
CA LEU A 300 -23.45 10.37 28.27
C LEU A 300 -23.81 11.78 28.80
N GLY A 301 -25.07 12.04 29.18
CA GLY A 301 -25.50 13.34 29.73
C GLY A 301 -25.60 14.48 28.71
N LYS A 302 -25.95 15.70 29.15
CA LYS A 302 -26.10 16.86 28.25
C LYS A 302 -24.75 17.24 27.62
N SER A 303 -24.74 17.52 26.31
CA SER A 303 -23.52 17.85 25.56
C SER A 303 -22.84 19.12 26.08
N THR A 304 -23.62 20.11 26.50
CA THR A 304 -23.14 21.36 27.09
C THR A 304 -22.43 21.14 28.43
N GLU A 305 -22.95 20.26 29.27
CA GLU A 305 -22.31 19.89 30.55
C GLU A 305 -21.00 19.10 30.31
N ARG A 306 -20.93 18.29 29.25
CA ARG A 306 -19.72 17.55 28.87
C ARG A 306 -18.60 18.43 28.32
N LEU A 307 -18.95 19.46 27.54
CA LEU A 307 -17.98 20.40 26.96
C LEU A 307 -17.54 21.46 27.97
N LEU A 308 -18.37 21.77 28.97
CA LEU A 308 -18.08 22.73 30.03
C LEU A 308 -17.51 22.09 31.30
N ARG A 309 -17.62 20.77 31.49
CA ARG A 309 -16.71 20.04 32.36
C ARG A 309 -15.33 20.17 31.76
N ALA A 310 -14.59 21.17 32.24
CA ALA A 310 -13.14 21.22 32.13
C ALA A 310 -12.65 19.79 32.36
N SER A 311 -11.98 19.23 31.35
CA SER A 311 -11.26 17.97 31.45
C SER A 311 -10.66 17.88 32.85
N PRO A 312 -10.97 16.84 33.64
CA PRO A 312 -10.64 16.80 35.05
C PRO A 312 -9.17 17.18 35.19
N SER A 313 -8.91 18.37 35.75
CA SER A 313 -7.56 18.73 36.13
C SER A 313 -7.15 17.69 37.16
N PRO A 314 -5.93 17.11 37.06
CA PRO A 314 -5.49 16.04 37.93
C PRO A 314 -5.20 16.67 39.30
N THR A 315 -6.26 16.90 40.07
CA THR A 315 -6.18 17.27 41.46
C THR A 315 -6.06 15.97 42.23
N ASN A 316 -4.81 15.69 42.62
CA ASN A 316 -4.43 14.71 43.62
C ASN A 316 -4.72 13.25 43.24
N PHE A 317 -4.11 12.79 42.15
CA PHE A 317 -3.68 11.38 42.13
C PHE A 317 -2.53 11.26 43.13
N THR A 318 -2.82 10.61 44.24
CA THR A 318 -1.84 10.01 45.13
C THR A 318 -0.83 9.18 44.34
N ASP A 319 0.40 9.10 44.87
CA ASP A 319 1.65 8.53 44.35
C ASP A 319 1.63 7.08 43.77
N ASP A 320 0.62 6.70 42.99
CA ASP A 320 0.62 5.43 42.26
C ASP A 320 1.36 5.60 40.93
N LYS A 321 2.67 5.37 40.98
CA LYS A 321 3.65 5.42 39.87
C LYS A 321 3.41 4.41 38.72
N GLU A 322 2.21 3.91 38.49
CA GLU A 322 2.00 2.74 37.61
C GLU A 322 1.02 2.92 36.44
N CYS A 323 0.55 4.12 36.12
CA CYS A 323 -0.08 4.33 34.81
C CYS A 323 0.97 4.62 33.72
N SER A 324 1.79 3.61 33.41
CA SER A 324 2.82 3.64 32.35
C SER A 324 2.32 3.08 31.02
N PHE A 325 1.02 3.21 30.75
CA PHE A 325 0.45 2.74 29.50
C PHE A 325 0.73 3.71 28.35
N SER A 326 1.92 3.59 27.76
CA SER A 326 2.30 4.21 26.51
C SER A 326 2.14 3.19 25.38
N PRO A 327 0.98 3.12 24.69
CA PRO A 327 0.74 2.11 23.67
C PRO A 327 1.81 2.20 22.57
N LEU A 328 2.57 1.12 22.41
CA LEU A 328 3.54 0.97 21.33
C LEU A 328 2.77 0.65 20.04
N VAL A 329 2.49 1.70 19.26
CA VAL A 329 1.68 1.62 18.03
C VAL A 329 2.34 0.69 16.99
N ASN A 330 3.66 0.51 17.02
CA ASN A 330 4.40 -0.43 16.16
C ASN A 330 5.84 -0.72 16.65
N LYS A 331 6.49 -1.77 16.12
CA LYS A 331 7.91 -2.11 16.39
C LYS A 331 8.91 -0.98 16.06
N ASN A 332 8.50 0.00 15.25
CA ASN A 332 9.33 1.16 14.93
C ASN A 332 9.28 2.23 16.03
N SER A 333 8.15 2.38 16.73
CA SER A 333 7.99 3.25 17.90
C SER A 333 8.83 2.77 19.09
N GLU A 334 8.97 1.45 19.27
CA GLU A 334 9.86 0.87 20.27
C GLU A 334 11.34 1.19 20.01
N LYS A 335 11.76 1.24 18.74
CA LYS A 335 13.12 1.65 18.37
C LYS A 335 13.37 3.13 18.62
N LEU A 336 12.33 3.97 18.58
CA LEU A 336 12.40 5.41 18.89
C LEU A 336 12.53 5.64 20.39
N ASP A 337 11.74 4.91 21.19
CA ASP A 337 11.81 5.00 22.65
C ASP A 337 13.15 4.44 23.18
N ARG A 338 13.69 3.38 22.57
CA ARG A 338 15.06 2.88 22.86
C ARG A 338 16.19 3.77 22.35
N ARG A 339 15.91 4.70 21.43
CA ARG A 339 16.87 5.66 20.85
C ARG A 339 16.85 7.01 21.56
N GLN A 340 16.09 7.17 22.65
CA GLN A 340 16.30 8.28 23.58
C GLN A 340 17.73 8.20 24.10
N LYS A 341 18.64 8.87 23.39
CA LYS A 341 20.01 9.04 23.80
C LYS A 341 19.96 9.93 25.05
N THR A 342 20.59 9.46 26.12
CA THR A 342 21.06 10.37 27.16
C THR A 342 21.98 11.36 26.47
N ASN A 343 21.71 12.66 26.63
CA ASN A 343 22.66 13.68 26.20
C ASN A 343 24.00 13.46 26.93
N GLU A 344 25.08 14.11 26.49
CA GLU A 344 26.39 14.04 27.16
C GLU A 344 26.32 14.43 28.66
N ASN A 345 25.26 15.15 29.05
CA ASN A 345 24.95 15.53 30.42
C ASN A 345 24.12 14.49 31.21
N GLY A 346 23.79 13.33 30.63
CA GLY A 346 23.00 12.27 31.28
C GLY A 346 21.48 12.46 31.26
N ASP A 347 20.98 13.63 30.87
CA ASP A 347 19.55 13.90 30.79
C ASP A 347 18.89 13.21 29.59
N LYS A 348 17.72 12.61 29.83
CA LYS A 348 16.90 11.95 28.81
C LYS A 348 16.23 13.03 27.94
N THR A 349 16.56 13.07 26.66
CA THR A 349 15.87 13.95 25.70
C THR A 349 14.39 13.61 25.64
N GLU A 350 13.54 14.64 25.67
CA GLU A 350 12.10 14.44 25.61
C GLU A 350 11.72 13.80 24.27
N ARG A 351 10.71 12.92 24.29
CA ARG A 351 10.34 12.07 23.14
C ARG A 351 10.08 12.88 21.86
N TRP A 352 9.46 14.05 22.00
CA TRP A 352 9.16 14.92 20.87
C TRP A 352 10.43 15.56 20.31
N GLU A 353 11.38 15.98 21.14
CA GLU A 353 12.69 16.46 20.70
C GLU A 353 13.44 15.39 19.91
N ALA A 354 13.42 14.14 20.37
CA ALA A 354 14.01 13.02 19.63
C ALA A 354 13.37 12.83 18.24
N LEU A 355 12.06 13.07 18.10
CA LEU A 355 11.36 13.03 16.81
C LEU A 355 11.75 14.20 15.89
N TYR A 356 11.87 15.42 16.44
CA TYR A 356 12.35 16.58 15.68
C TYR A 356 13.81 16.40 15.26
N ASN A 357 14.66 15.89 16.14
CA ASN A 357 16.05 15.57 15.82
C ASN A 357 16.15 14.47 14.75
N LEU A 358 15.31 13.44 14.81
CA LEU A 358 15.26 12.41 13.77
C LEU A 358 14.75 12.97 12.43
N ARG A 359 13.78 13.89 12.45
CA ARG A 359 13.33 14.60 11.25
C ARG A 359 14.44 15.45 10.65
N ASN A 360 15.17 16.19 11.48
CA ASN A 360 16.29 17.02 11.07
C ASN A 360 17.42 16.17 10.48
N LEU A 361 17.80 15.09 11.16
CA LEU A 361 18.85 14.17 10.72
C LEU A 361 18.48 13.43 9.43
N ASN A 362 17.21 13.06 9.24
CA ASN A 362 16.73 12.53 7.96
C ASN A 362 16.69 13.60 6.86
N SER A 363 16.41 14.86 7.21
CA SER A 363 16.44 15.98 6.26
C SER A 363 17.86 16.34 5.82
N GLU A 364 18.83 16.23 6.73
CA GLU A 364 20.27 16.42 6.47
C GLU A 364 20.79 15.28 5.63
N ARG A 365 20.56 14.02 6.02
CA ARG A 365 20.93 12.85 5.22
C ARG A 365 20.32 12.89 3.82
N ARG A 366 19.09 13.40 3.69
CA ARG A 366 18.44 13.57 2.39
C ARG A 366 19.09 14.69 1.58
N ARG A 367 19.54 15.78 2.22
CA ARG A 367 20.34 16.83 1.57
C ARG A 367 21.69 16.28 1.14
N GLU A 368 22.42 15.60 2.01
CA GLU A 368 23.68 14.95 1.68
C GLU A 368 23.55 13.97 0.51
N LEU A 369 22.52 13.11 0.49
CA LEU A 369 22.28 12.22 -0.65
C LEU A 369 21.90 12.97 -1.94
N ILE A 370 21.26 14.13 -1.83
CA ILE A 370 20.98 14.99 -2.98
C ILE A 370 22.26 15.64 -3.46
N ASP A 371 23.11 16.11 -2.55
CA ASP A 371 24.39 16.78 -2.85
C ASP A 371 25.40 15.78 -3.43
N GLU A 372 25.53 14.59 -2.83
CA GLU A 372 26.36 13.47 -3.33
C GLU A 372 25.87 13.01 -4.71
N ARG A 373 24.54 12.94 -4.90
CA ARG A 373 23.95 12.67 -6.21
C ARG A 373 24.17 13.80 -7.21
N LEU A 374 24.17 15.06 -6.78
CA LEU A 374 24.47 16.21 -7.64
C LEU A 374 25.96 16.25 -8.02
N GLU A 375 26.85 15.84 -7.12
CA GLU A 375 28.29 15.70 -7.38
C GLU A 375 28.60 14.52 -8.32
N GLU A 376 27.86 13.41 -8.22
CA GLU A 376 27.96 12.26 -9.12
C GLU A 376 27.27 12.50 -10.48
N GLU A 377 26.06 13.09 -10.51
CA GLU A 377 25.29 13.38 -11.73
C GLU A 377 25.80 14.64 -12.48
N GLY A 378 26.60 15.48 -11.82
CA GLY A 378 27.26 16.66 -12.41
C GLY A 378 28.32 16.34 -13.47
N ARG A 379 28.70 15.06 -13.65
CA ARG A 379 29.65 14.68 -14.70
C ARG A 379 29.00 14.21 -16.01
N ASP A 380 27.76 13.71 -16.01
CA ASP A 380 27.17 13.10 -17.23
C ASP A 380 25.64 13.29 -17.42
N CYS A 381 24.93 14.07 -16.60
CA CYS A 381 23.49 14.29 -16.80
C CYS A 381 23.18 15.53 -17.68
N ALA A 382 22.83 15.30 -18.95
CA ALA A 382 22.43 16.34 -19.91
C ALA A 382 21.08 17.04 -19.61
N PHE A 383 20.39 16.70 -18.51
CA PHE A 383 19.05 17.22 -18.21
C PHE A 383 19.01 17.98 -16.90
N HIS A 384 19.39 19.26 -16.97
CA HIS A 384 19.21 20.23 -15.90
C HIS A 384 17.92 21.01 -16.19
N PRO A 385 16.75 20.65 -15.63
CA PRO A 385 15.58 21.51 -15.77
C PRO A 385 15.84 22.80 -14.99
N LEU A 386 16.17 23.86 -15.74
CA LEU A 386 16.23 25.23 -15.24
C LEU A 386 14.92 25.56 -14.53
N VAL A 387 14.96 25.61 -13.20
CA VAL A 387 13.89 26.21 -12.40
C VAL A 387 13.89 27.69 -12.76
N MET A 388 13.01 28.06 -13.69
CA MET A 388 12.92 29.44 -14.14
C MET A 388 12.40 30.28 -12.98
N THR A 389 13.31 30.94 -12.28
CA THR A 389 12.98 32.16 -11.55
C THR A 389 12.26 33.11 -12.53
N PRO A 390 11.20 33.82 -12.11
CA PRO A 390 10.40 34.67 -12.99
C PRO A 390 11.20 35.92 -13.39
N GLN A 391 12.22 35.73 -14.20
CA GLN A 391 12.89 36.80 -14.91
C GLN A 391 12.21 36.93 -16.27
N LYS A 392 11.84 38.17 -16.58
CA LYS A 392 11.20 38.63 -17.82
C LYS A 392 12.07 38.28 -19.04
N LYS A 393 12.06 37.03 -19.49
CA LYS A 393 12.59 36.68 -20.82
C LYS A 393 11.49 36.89 -21.84
N GLU A 394 11.77 37.76 -22.80
CA GLU A 394 10.90 38.07 -23.93
C GLU A 394 10.42 36.77 -24.58
N PHE A 395 9.09 36.60 -24.59
CA PHE A 395 8.45 35.41 -25.14
C PHE A 395 8.66 35.39 -26.65
N ASN A 396 9.46 34.44 -27.14
CA ASN A 396 9.74 34.30 -28.56
C ASN A 396 8.90 33.13 -29.14
N PRO A 397 7.85 33.41 -29.94
CA PRO A 397 6.86 32.41 -30.35
C PRO A 397 7.43 31.32 -31.26
N GLU A 398 8.47 31.63 -32.05
CA GLU A 398 9.10 30.69 -32.97
C GLU A 398 9.79 29.54 -32.23
N LYS A 399 10.52 29.84 -31.15
CA LYS A 399 11.15 28.83 -30.30
C LYS A 399 10.14 27.95 -29.57
N LEU A 400 8.95 28.47 -29.27
CA LEU A 400 7.88 27.67 -28.69
C LEU A 400 7.33 26.68 -29.72
N LEU A 401 7.11 27.12 -30.97
CA LEU A 401 6.65 26.26 -32.05
C LEU A 401 7.67 25.17 -32.37
N GLU A 402 8.96 25.50 -32.43
CA GLU A 402 10.04 24.53 -32.64
C GLU A 402 10.08 23.47 -31.52
N ARG A 403 9.91 23.90 -30.26
CA ARG A 403 9.82 23.00 -29.11
C ARG A 403 8.59 22.10 -29.15
N LEU A 404 7.43 22.64 -29.53
CA LEU A 404 6.18 21.88 -29.67
C LEU A 404 6.29 20.84 -30.80
N ASN A 405 6.88 21.21 -31.93
CA ASN A 405 7.14 20.29 -33.03
C ASN A 405 8.14 19.19 -32.62
N GLY A 406 9.20 19.54 -31.90
CA GLY A 406 10.13 18.56 -31.32
C GLY A 406 9.43 17.56 -30.40
N TRP A 407 8.50 18.03 -29.56
CA TRP A 407 7.68 17.17 -28.71
C TRP A 407 6.77 16.24 -29.49
N GLU A 408 6.17 16.73 -30.58
CA GLU A 408 5.32 15.91 -31.44
C GLU A 408 6.14 14.80 -32.14
N SER A 409 7.34 15.11 -32.63
CA SER A 409 8.25 14.14 -33.24
C SER A 409 8.70 13.07 -32.25
N ILE A 410 9.14 13.45 -31.05
CA ILE A 410 9.54 12.51 -29.99
C ILE A 410 8.37 11.60 -29.59
N ARG A 411 7.16 12.17 -29.50
CA ARG A 411 5.96 11.39 -29.20
C ARG A 411 5.63 10.37 -30.30
N LYS A 412 5.72 10.78 -31.57
CA LYS A 412 5.50 9.89 -32.72
C LYS A 412 6.51 8.75 -32.74
N GLU A 413 7.78 9.05 -32.54
CA GLU A 413 8.85 8.05 -32.48
C GLU A 413 8.63 7.06 -31.33
N LYS A 414 8.27 7.55 -30.13
CA LYS A 414 7.98 6.68 -28.98
C LYS A 414 6.82 5.73 -29.25
N ILE A 415 5.73 6.23 -29.86
CA ILE A 415 4.58 5.41 -30.25
C ILE A 415 5.00 4.37 -31.29
N GLN A 416 5.87 4.74 -32.23
CA GLN A 416 6.35 3.83 -33.25
C GLN A 416 7.21 2.71 -32.65
N ARG A 417 8.17 3.03 -31.78
CA ARG A 417 8.97 2.02 -31.07
C ARG A 417 8.10 1.05 -30.27
N THR A 418 7.09 1.56 -29.54
CA THR A 418 6.19 0.66 -28.79
C THR A 418 5.40 -0.29 -29.70
N ARG A 419 5.02 0.15 -30.91
CA ARG A 419 4.35 -0.72 -31.89
C ARG A 419 5.31 -1.78 -32.43
N GLU A 420 6.55 -1.40 -32.73
CA GLU A 420 7.58 -2.31 -33.20
C GLU A 420 7.90 -3.37 -32.14
N ASP A 421 8.02 -2.98 -30.86
CA ASP A 421 8.22 -3.89 -29.73
C ASP A 421 7.03 -4.85 -29.54
N GLU A 422 5.79 -4.36 -29.69
CA GLU A 422 4.58 -5.19 -29.63
C GLU A 422 4.52 -6.21 -30.78
N ILE A 423 4.88 -5.79 -32.00
CA ILE A 423 4.95 -6.67 -33.18
C ILE A 423 6.05 -7.71 -32.97
N GLU A 424 7.24 -7.30 -32.54
CA GLU A 424 8.37 -8.20 -32.31
C GLU A 424 8.05 -9.19 -31.18
N GLY A 425 7.43 -8.73 -30.09
CA GLY A 425 6.95 -9.58 -29.01
C GLY A 425 5.87 -10.57 -29.46
N SER A 426 5.00 -10.17 -30.39
CA SER A 426 3.99 -11.05 -30.99
C SER A 426 4.62 -12.09 -31.91
N MET A 427 5.62 -11.70 -32.70
CA MET A 427 6.40 -12.61 -33.56
C MET A 427 7.19 -13.63 -32.73
N LYS A 428 7.82 -13.20 -31.62
CA LYS A 428 8.54 -14.08 -30.69
C LYS A 428 7.62 -15.09 -29.98
N LYS A 429 6.37 -14.70 -29.70
CA LYS A 429 5.34 -15.57 -29.09
C LYS A 429 4.62 -16.45 -30.10
N CYS A 430 4.78 -16.20 -31.40
CA CYS A 430 4.24 -17.05 -32.44
C CYS A 430 4.99 -18.39 -32.45
N THR A 431 4.40 -19.41 -31.83
CA THR A 431 4.88 -20.80 -31.88
C THR A 431 4.52 -21.50 -33.19
N PHE A 432 3.75 -20.83 -34.05
CA PHE A 432 3.40 -21.33 -35.38
C PHE A 432 4.62 -21.24 -36.30
N ARG A 433 5.44 -22.30 -36.29
CA ARG A 433 6.43 -22.58 -37.32
C ARG A 433 5.77 -23.53 -38.31
N PRO A 434 5.14 -23.03 -39.39
CA PRO A 434 4.64 -23.95 -40.41
C PRO A 434 5.86 -24.72 -40.91
N GLU A 435 5.86 -26.03 -40.69
CA GLU A 435 6.80 -26.91 -41.38
C GLU A 435 6.46 -26.79 -42.86
N ILE A 436 7.29 -26.05 -43.59
CA ILE A 436 7.32 -26.16 -45.04
C ILE A 436 7.90 -27.55 -45.26
N CYS A 437 7.05 -28.57 -45.30
CA CYS A 437 7.44 -29.85 -45.82
C CYS A 437 7.86 -29.58 -47.27
N ASP A 438 9.15 -29.68 -47.54
CA ASP A 438 9.69 -29.77 -48.90
C ASP A 438 9.19 -31.09 -49.51
N SER A 439 7.90 -31.11 -49.83
CA SER A 439 7.31 -32.15 -50.65
C SER A 439 8.01 -32.07 -52.01
N PRO A 440 8.60 -33.16 -52.52
CA PRO A 440 9.18 -33.21 -53.87
C PRO A 440 8.12 -33.10 -54.99
N TYR A 441 6.86 -32.82 -54.64
CA TYR A 441 5.74 -32.65 -55.56
C TYR A 441 5.03 -31.31 -55.34
N SER A 442 5.65 -30.17 -55.69
CA SER A 442 4.86 -28.94 -55.91
C SER A 442 5.57 -27.89 -56.77
N SER A 443 6.10 -28.30 -57.91
CA SER A 443 6.35 -27.39 -59.04
C SER A 443 5.58 -27.89 -60.27
N LYS A 444 4.28 -28.08 -60.11
CA LYS A 444 3.38 -27.86 -61.25
C LYS A 444 2.96 -26.41 -61.13
N GLU A 445 3.36 -25.61 -62.10
CA GLU A 445 2.85 -24.27 -62.31
C GLU A 445 1.34 -24.36 -62.48
N ILE A 446 0.62 -24.31 -61.36
CA ILE A 446 -0.79 -23.98 -61.36
C ILE A 446 -0.80 -22.50 -61.73
N ASN A 447 -1.00 -22.23 -63.02
CA ASN A 447 -1.43 -20.93 -63.49
C ASN A 447 -2.71 -20.60 -62.74
N PHE A 448 -2.58 -19.92 -61.59
CA PHE A 448 -3.72 -19.39 -60.88
C PHE A 448 -4.45 -18.47 -61.86
N PRO A 449 -5.72 -18.74 -62.19
CA PRO A 449 -6.49 -17.82 -63.01
C PRO A 449 -6.41 -16.48 -62.31
N THR A 450 -5.92 -15.46 -63.01
CA THR A 450 -5.76 -14.10 -62.51
C THR A 450 -7.12 -13.65 -61.98
N ASP A 451 -7.28 -13.81 -60.68
CA ASP A 451 -8.58 -13.78 -60.05
C ASP A 451 -8.98 -12.31 -60.01
N LYS A 452 -9.79 -11.90 -61.00
CA LYS A 452 -10.22 -10.50 -61.22
C LYS A 452 -10.81 -9.88 -59.95
N GLY A 453 -11.26 -10.72 -59.01
CA GLY A 453 -11.73 -10.31 -57.69
C GLY A 453 -10.64 -9.71 -56.79
N VAL A 454 -9.43 -10.28 -56.77
CA VAL A 454 -8.34 -9.79 -55.91
C VAL A 454 -7.81 -8.46 -56.42
N GLN A 455 -7.62 -8.32 -57.73
CA GLN A 455 -7.22 -7.04 -58.32
C GLN A 455 -8.29 -5.96 -58.13
N LYS A 456 -9.58 -6.28 -58.32
CA LYS A 456 -10.69 -5.35 -58.01
C LYS A 456 -10.73 -4.95 -56.54
N TYR A 457 -10.44 -5.87 -55.62
CA TYR A 457 -10.39 -5.57 -54.19
C TYR A 457 -9.25 -4.61 -53.85
N ILE A 458 -8.08 -4.82 -54.44
CA ILE A 458 -6.91 -3.94 -54.27
C ILE A 458 -7.19 -2.55 -54.86
N GLU A 459 -7.76 -2.46 -56.07
CA GLU A 459 -8.18 -1.18 -56.67
C GLU A 459 -9.23 -0.46 -55.82
N LYS A 460 -10.19 -1.19 -55.24
CA LYS A 460 -11.22 -0.63 -54.36
C LYS A 460 -10.61 -0.04 -53.08
N GLN A 461 -9.60 -0.71 -52.50
CA GLN A 461 -8.88 -0.21 -51.32
C GLN A 461 -8.05 1.03 -51.65
N LEU A 462 -7.35 1.04 -52.79
CA LEU A 462 -6.53 2.18 -53.22
C LEU A 462 -7.38 3.42 -53.57
N SER A 463 -8.52 3.22 -54.23
CA SER A 463 -9.47 4.30 -54.54
C SER A 463 -10.16 4.86 -53.30
N ALA A 464 -10.48 4.03 -52.31
CA ALA A 464 -10.99 4.48 -51.01
C ALA A 464 -9.97 5.35 -50.25
N ARG A 465 -8.68 4.96 -50.27
CA ARG A 465 -7.60 5.75 -49.66
C ARG A 465 -7.41 7.09 -50.35
N LYS A 466 -7.42 7.13 -51.69
CA LYS A 466 -7.34 8.41 -52.43
C LYS A 466 -8.50 9.36 -52.10
N ARG A 467 -9.73 8.85 -52.02
CA ARG A 467 -10.90 9.65 -51.60
C ARG A 467 -10.78 10.23 -50.18
N SER A 468 -10.12 9.51 -49.26
CA SER A 468 -9.91 10.00 -47.90
C SER A 468 -8.83 11.10 -47.79
N LEU A 469 -7.88 11.12 -48.74
CA LEU A 469 -6.83 12.12 -48.82
C LEU A 469 -7.28 13.38 -49.57
N GLU A 470 -8.15 13.23 -50.57
CA GLU A 470 -8.68 14.35 -51.36
C GLU A 470 -9.92 15.02 -50.73
N SER A 471 -10.53 14.43 -49.69
CA SER A 471 -11.56 15.11 -48.92
C SER A 471 -10.94 16.21 -48.07
N THR A 472 -10.80 17.39 -48.66
CA THR A 472 -10.66 18.68 -47.98
C THR A 472 -11.70 18.77 -46.84
N PRO A 473 -11.36 19.39 -45.70
CA PRO A 473 -12.26 19.47 -44.56
C PRO A 473 -13.50 20.28 -44.96
N ARG A 474 -14.56 19.57 -45.35
CA ARG A 474 -15.88 20.15 -45.52
C ARG A 474 -16.23 20.79 -44.18
N THR A 475 -16.42 22.10 -44.22
CA THR A 475 -17.15 22.85 -43.20
C THR A 475 -18.36 22.02 -42.78
N PRO A 476 -18.58 21.79 -41.48
CA PRO A 476 -19.59 20.86 -41.03
C PRO A 476 -20.96 21.34 -41.48
N GLU A 477 -21.48 20.72 -42.55
CA GLU A 477 -22.88 20.81 -42.91
C GLU A 477 -23.69 20.34 -41.71
N LYS A 478 -24.65 21.18 -41.32
CA LYS A 478 -25.58 20.98 -40.22
C LYS A 478 -26.18 19.58 -40.35
N LYS A 479 -25.74 18.67 -39.48
CA LYS A 479 -26.40 17.36 -39.33
C LYS A 479 -27.89 17.61 -39.10
N PRO A 480 -28.79 16.82 -39.73
CA PRO A 480 -30.20 16.88 -39.43
C PRO A 480 -30.35 16.71 -37.93
N LYS A 481 -31.09 17.63 -37.30
CA LYS A 481 -31.41 17.59 -35.86
C LYS A 481 -32.06 16.24 -35.60
N SER A 482 -31.26 15.28 -35.14
CA SER A 482 -31.75 14.05 -34.53
C SER A 482 -32.74 14.46 -33.45
N ALA A 483 -33.97 13.95 -33.55
CA ALA A 483 -35.08 14.20 -32.67
C ALA A 483 -34.84 13.63 -31.26
N TYR A 484 -33.78 14.09 -30.59
CA TYR A 484 -33.66 13.95 -29.17
C TYR A 484 -34.64 14.95 -28.57
N LYS A 485 -35.79 14.43 -28.14
CA LYS A 485 -36.72 15.14 -27.26
C LYS A 485 -35.87 15.61 -26.07
N GLU A 486 -35.71 16.93 -25.91
CA GLU A 486 -35.05 17.49 -24.73
C GLU A 486 -35.87 17.04 -23.51
N LEU A 487 -35.37 16.04 -22.80
CA LEU A 487 -35.97 15.60 -21.54
C LEU A 487 -35.89 16.78 -20.57
N SER A 488 -37.05 17.18 -20.06
CA SER A 488 -37.15 18.20 -19.03
C SER A 488 -36.30 17.78 -17.83
N ALA A 489 -35.73 18.74 -17.09
CA ALA A 489 -35.00 18.45 -15.86
C ALA A 489 -35.85 17.61 -14.88
N ASN A 490 -37.17 17.78 -14.89
CA ASN A 490 -38.09 16.99 -14.09
C ASN A 490 -38.20 15.53 -14.58
N ASP A 491 -38.20 15.29 -15.89
CA ASP A 491 -38.26 13.93 -16.44
C ASP A 491 -36.97 13.16 -16.12
N PHE A 492 -35.83 13.85 -16.11
CA PHE A 492 -34.56 13.28 -15.70
C PHE A 492 -34.53 12.94 -14.20
N LEU A 493 -35.06 13.81 -13.34
CA LEU A 493 -35.16 13.55 -11.90
C LEU A 493 -36.11 12.40 -11.60
N LEU A 494 -37.24 12.31 -12.31
CA LEU A 494 -38.19 11.19 -12.19
C LEU A 494 -37.55 9.87 -12.64
N ALA A 495 -36.76 9.88 -13.73
CA ALA A 495 -36.02 8.71 -14.17
C ALA A 495 -34.98 8.23 -13.13
N LEU A 496 -34.27 9.17 -12.49
CA LEU A 496 -33.33 8.85 -11.40
C LEU A 496 -34.03 8.31 -10.16
N GLN A 497 -35.18 8.87 -9.80
CA GLN A 497 -35.97 8.40 -8.66
C GLN A 497 -36.50 6.98 -8.90
N LYS A 498 -36.99 6.70 -10.11
CA LYS A 498 -37.44 5.35 -10.49
C LYS A 498 -36.29 4.35 -10.42
N LEU A 499 -35.13 4.70 -10.96
CA LEU A 499 -33.95 3.84 -10.95
C LEU A 499 -33.44 3.55 -9.52
N HIS A 500 -33.60 4.50 -8.59
CA HIS A 500 -33.30 4.30 -7.17
C HIS A 500 -34.27 3.31 -6.50
N VAL A 501 -35.57 3.37 -6.83
CA VAL A 501 -36.57 2.43 -6.32
C VAL A 501 -36.28 1.02 -6.81
N ASP A 502 -36.05 0.86 -8.12
CA ASP A 502 -35.72 -0.45 -8.72
C ASP A 502 -34.43 -1.07 -8.11
N LEU A 503 -33.44 -0.24 -7.76
CA LEU A 503 -32.21 -0.67 -7.08
C LEU A 503 -32.42 -1.06 -5.60
N CYS A 504 -33.40 -0.46 -4.91
CA CYS A 504 -33.73 -0.82 -3.53
C CYS A 504 -34.57 -2.09 -3.48
N GLU A 505 -35.50 -2.27 -4.42
CA GLU A 505 -36.35 -3.47 -4.49
C GLU A 505 -35.57 -4.72 -4.92
N SER A 506 -34.50 -4.57 -5.71
CA SER A 506 -33.62 -5.69 -6.11
C SER A 506 -32.62 -6.14 -5.03
N GLN A 507 -32.60 -5.49 -3.86
CA GLN A 507 -31.77 -5.88 -2.70
C GLN A 507 -32.58 -6.54 -1.57
N LEU A 508 -33.90 -6.64 -1.72
CA LEU A 508 -34.80 -7.46 -0.91
C LEU A 508 -35.00 -8.81 -1.60
#